data_AF-A0A962E7K9-F1
#
_entry.id   AF-A0A962E7K9-F1
#
_cell.length_a   1.000
_cell.length_b   1.000
_cell.length_c   1.000
_cell.angle_alpha   90.00
_cell.angle_beta   90.00
_cell.angle_gamma   90.00
#
_symmetry.space_group_name_H-M   'P 1'
#
loop_
_entity.id
_entity.type
_entity.pdbx_description
1 polymer ?
#
loop_
_entity_poly.entity_id
_entity_poly.type
_entity_poly.pdbx_seq_one_letter_code
_entity_poly.pdbx_strand_id
1 'polypeptide(L)'
;MTPLTDAVAQMLATIFPIEARDAARQLIAERCWSSLPLASPECEPASFDRIRFAVIKLSAGDLERLRRVIDRAHADWRDILLAADFGEDINAHLSWNP
;
A
#
# COMPACT_ATOMS: atom_id res chain seq x y z
N MET A 1 5.05 -10.28 -9.38
CA MET A 1 5.32 -8.85 -9.09
C MET A 1 4.38 -8.04 -9.95
N THR A 2 3.62 -7.14 -9.35
CA THR A 2 2.70 -6.25 -10.09
C THR A 2 3.37 -4.89 -10.24
N PRO A 3 3.37 -4.29 -11.44
CA PRO A 3 3.89 -2.94 -11.60
C PRO A 3 3.15 -1.96 -10.67
N LEU A 4 3.91 -1.05 -10.07
CA LEU A 4 3.34 0.06 -9.29
C LEU A 4 2.91 1.17 -10.25
N THR A 5 1.81 1.83 -9.93
CA THR A 5 1.40 3.05 -10.63
C THR A 5 2.31 4.21 -10.25
N ASP A 6 2.33 5.24 -11.09
CA ASP A 6 3.12 6.46 -10.84
C ASP A 6 2.68 7.15 -9.54
N ALA A 7 1.40 7.07 -9.20
CA ALA A 7 0.86 7.62 -7.96
C ALA A 7 1.47 6.95 -6.71
N VAL A 8 1.56 5.62 -6.69
CA VAL A 8 2.21 4.87 -5.59
C VAL A 8 3.71 5.19 -5.53
N ALA A 9 4.37 5.27 -6.68
CA ALA A 9 5.80 5.62 -6.75
C ALA A 9 6.08 7.02 -6.19
N GLN A 10 5.23 7.99 -6.52
CA GLN A 10 5.33 9.36 -5.99
C GLN A 10 5.11 9.38 -4.47
N MET A 11 4.13 8.63 -3.97
CA MET A 11 3.86 8.58 -2.52
C MET A 11 5.01 7.95 -1.73
N LEU A 12 5.63 6.89 -2.27
CA LEU A 12 6.85 6.32 -1.71
C LEU A 12 7.99 7.33 -1.63
N ALA A 13 8.17 8.15 -2.67
CA ALA A 13 9.19 9.19 -2.67
C ALA A 13 8.91 10.28 -1.62
N THR A 14 7.64 10.61 -1.37
CA THR A 14 7.23 11.60 -0.38
C THR A 14 7.42 11.10 1.06
N ILE A 15 7.01 9.85 1.34
CA ILE A 15 6.93 9.32 2.71
C ILE A 15 8.24 8.68 3.18
N PHE A 16 8.99 8.02 2.29
CA PHE A 16 10.19 7.28 2.68
C PHE A 16 11.46 8.08 2.44
N PRO A 17 12.45 8.00 3.36
CA PRO A 17 13.78 8.54 3.13
C PRO A 17 14.45 7.84 1.94
N ILE A 18 15.37 8.53 1.26
CA ILE A 18 15.89 8.09 -0.04
C ILE A 18 16.53 6.70 0.01
N GLU A 19 17.15 6.35 1.13
CA GLU A 19 17.81 5.07 1.40
C GLU A 19 16.81 3.90 1.52
N ALA A 20 15.56 4.19 1.88
CA ALA A 20 14.53 3.19 2.11
C ALA A 20 13.56 3.03 0.92
N ARG A 21 13.58 3.95 -0.04
CA ARG A 21 12.60 4.01 -1.15
C ARG A 21 12.60 2.74 -2.00
N ASP A 22 13.78 2.25 -2.40
CA ASP A 22 13.89 1.07 -3.26
C ASP A 22 13.41 -0.19 -2.54
N ALA A 23 13.78 -0.35 -1.27
CA ALA A 23 13.32 -1.47 -0.44
C ALA A 23 11.80 -1.43 -0.23
N ALA A 24 11.23 -0.26 0.05
CA ALA A 24 9.78 -0.07 0.22
C ALA A 24 9.03 -0.36 -1.10
N ARG A 25 9.54 0.14 -2.22
CA ARG A 25 9.01 -0.11 -3.57
C ARG A 25 8.95 -1.59 -3.87
N GLN A 26 10.06 -2.30 -3.67
CA GLN A 26 10.14 -3.74 -3.92
C GLN A 26 9.14 -4.51 -3.03
N LEU A 27 9.10 -4.17 -1.74
CA LEU A 27 8.21 -4.81 -0.78
C LEU A 27 6.74 -4.72 -1.19
N ILE A 28 6.29 -3.54 -1.61
CA ILE A 28 4.89 -3.30 -2.02
C ILE A 28 4.59 -4.03 -3.34
N ALA A 29 5.49 -3.94 -4.33
CA ALA A 29 5.29 -4.56 -5.63
C ALA A 29 5.25 -6.10 -5.57
N GLU A 30 5.95 -6.69 -4.61
CA GLU A 30 6.01 -8.15 -4.42
C GLU A 30 4.91 -8.67 -3.51
N ARG A 31 4.59 -7.95 -2.43
CA ARG A 31 3.75 -8.48 -1.35
C ARG A 31 2.37 -7.85 -1.23
N CYS A 32 2.10 -6.70 -1.85
CA CYS A 32 0.82 -5.99 -1.72
C CYS A 32 0.00 -6.05 -3.02
N TRP A 33 -0.37 -7.27 -3.43
CA TRP A 33 -1.17 -7.55 -4.65
C TRP A 33 -2.04 -8.82 -4.48
N SER A 34 -2.01 -9.80 -5.40
CA SER A 34 -2.83 -11.03 -5.46
C SER A 34 -2.69 -12.00 -4.29
N SER A 35 -1.68 -11.82 -3.43
CA SER A 35 -1.60 -12.58 -2.19
C SER A 35 -2.58 -12.08 -1.12
N LEU A 36 -3.29 -10.98 -1.38
CA LEU A 36 -4.35 -10.49 -0.49
C LEU A 36 -5.60 -11.37 -0.61
N PRO A 37 -6.22 -11.76 0.51
CA PRO A 37 -7.47 -12.51 0.50
C PRO A 37 -8.55 -11.79 -0.30
N LEU A 38 -9.33 -12.55 -1.08
CA LEU A 38 -10.46 -12.05 -1.89
C LEU A 38 -10.06 -11.12 -3.05
N ALA A 39 -8.77 -11.01 -3.38
CA ALA A 39 -8.32 -10.36 -4.61
C ALA A 39 -8.52 -11.30 -5.80
N SER A 40 -9.22 -10.83 -6.84
CA SER A 40 -9.26 -11.57 -8.11
C SER A 40 -7.92 -11.44 -8.83
N PRO A 41 -7.35 -12.52 -9.37
CA PRO A 41 -6.08 -12.46 -10.11
C PRO A 41 -6.15 -11.61 -11.38
N GLU A 42 -7.36 -11.31 -11.86
CA GLU A 42 -7.64 -10.48 -13.04
C GLU A 42 -7.73 -8.98 -12.73
N CYS A 43 -7.55 -8.55 -11.47
CA CYS A 43 -7.62 -7.15 -11.11
C CYS A 43 -6.43 -6.34 -11.66
N GLU A 44 -6.73 -5.18 -12.24
CA GLU A 44 -5.71 -4.24 -12.69
C GLU A 44 -4.82 -3.75 -11.54
N PRO A 45 -3.55 -3.41 -11.78
CA PRO A 45 -2.63 -2.90 -10.76
C PRO A 45 -3.20 -1.73 -9.93
N ALA A 46 -3.94 -0.83 -10.57
CA ALA A 46 -4.55 0.33 -9.92
C ALA A 46 -5.63 -0.06 -8.89
N SER A 47 -6.23 -1.24 -9.02
CA SER A 47 -7.22 -1.77 -8.07
C SER A 47 -6.63 -1.98 -6.67
N PHE A 48 -5.30 -2.12 -6.58
CA PHE A 48 -4.58 -2.31 -5.32
C PHE A 48 -4.10 -1.00 -4.70
N ASP A 49 -4.19 0.12 -5.41
CA ASP A 49 -3.58 1.38 -4.98
C ASP A 49 -4.17 1.88 -3.66
N ARG A 50 -5.48 1.72 -3.42
CA ARG A 50 -6.11 2.06 -2.14
C ARG A 50 -5.44 1.36 -0.95
N ILE A 51 -5.15 0.06 -1.09
CA ILE A 51 -4.49 -0.74 -0.03
C ILE A 51 -3.01 -0.37 0.05
N ARG A 52 -2.33 -0.15 -1.09
CA ARG A 52 -0.93 0.27 -1.12
C ARG A 52 -0.73 1.61 -0.43
N PHE A 53 -1.62 2.57 -0.67
CA PHE A 53 -1.65 3.86 0.01
C PHE A 53 -1.88 3.68 1.51
N ALA A 54 -2.80 2.79 1.91
CA ALA A 54 -3.06 2.50 3.31
C ALA A 54 -1.81 1.97 4.03
N VAL A 55 -1.10 0.99 3.44
CA VAL A 55 0.11 0.44 4.06
C VAL A 55 1.25 1.46 4.12
N ILE A 56 1.38 2.34 3.12
CA ILE A 56 2.36 3.44 3.12
C ILE A 56 2.03 4.47 4.21
N LYS A 57 0.76 4.87 4.32
CA LYS A 57 0.30 5.81 5.35
C LYS A 57 0.58 5.28 6.76
N LEU A 58 0.22 4.02 7.02
CA LEU A 58 0.39 3.39 8.32
C LEU A 58 1.84 3.03 8.65
N SER A 59 2.70 2.87 7.64
CA SER A 59 4.13 2.64 7.89
C SER A 59 4.86 3.90 8.36
N ALA A 60 4.34 5.09 8.03
CA ALA A 60 4.94 6.38 8.37
C ALA A 60 6.43 6.46 7.98
N GLY A 61 6.79 5.94 6.80
CA GLY A 61 8.16 5.99 6.26
C GLY A 61 9.14 4.96 6.84
N ASP A 62 8.70 4.09 7.75
CA ASP A 62 9.53 3.05 8.37
C ASP A 62 9.34 1.68 7.68
N LEU A 63 10.46 1.06 7.28
CA LEU A 63 10.44 -0.23 6.56
C LEU A 63 9.93 -1.39 7.42
N GLU A 64 10.28 -1.41 8.70
CA GLU A 64 9.87 -2.46 9.62
C GLU A 64 8.36 -2.38 9.90
N ARG A 65 7.82 -1.17 10.07
CA ARG A 65 6.37 -0.94 10.13
C ARG A 65 5.71 -1.32 8.82
N LEU A 66 6.28 -0.97 7.67
CA LEU A 66 5.73 -1.33 6.37
C LEU A 66 5.60 -2.86 6.25
N ARG A 67 6.63 -3.62 6.62
CA ARG A 67 6.59 -5.09 6.64
C ARG A 67 5.44 -5.60 7.52
N ARG A 68 5.33 -5.12 8.76
CA ARG A 68 4.27 -5.52 9.69
C ARG A 68 2.86 -5.19 9.20
N VAL A 69 2.68 -4.01 8.60
CA VAL A 69 1.37 -3.59 8.08
C VAL A 69 0.99 -4.43 6.86
N ILE A 70 1.94 -4.77 5.99
CA ILE A 70 1.69 -5.71 4.88
C ILE A 70 1.30 -7.09 5.40
N ASP A 71 1.99 -7.61 6.42
CA ASP A 71 1.64 -8.91 7.00
C ASP A 71 0.21 -8.89 7.59
N ARG A 72 -0.19 -7.78 8.21
CA ARG A 72 -1.58 -7.58 8.66
C ARG A 72 -2.57 -7.46 7.50
N ALA A 73 -2.19 -6.84 6.38
CA ALA A 73 -3.03 -6.76 5.19
C ALA A 73 -3.30 -8.14 4.57
N HIS A 74 -2.36 -9.08 4.68
CA HIS A 74 -2.57 -10.48 4.30
C HIS A 74 -3.58 -11.21 5.20
N ALA A 75 -3.72 -10.79 6.45
CA ALA A 75 -4.74 -11.33 7.35
C ALA A 75 -6.12 -10.72 7.06
N ASP A 76 -6.22 -9.39 7.10
CA ASP A 76 -7.42 -8.66 6.69
C ASP A 76 -7.06 -7.25 6.18
N TRP A 77 -7.18 -7.05 4.86
CA TRP A 77 -6.90 -5.75 4.25
C TRP A 77 -7.98 -4.71 4.54
N ARG A 78 -9.20 -5.12 4.93
CA ARG A 78 -10.29 -4.17 5.26
C ARG A 78 -9.97 -3.43 6.55
N ASP A 79 -9.38 -4.13 7.52
CA ASP A 79 -8.89 -3.51 8.77
C ASP A 79 -7.78 -2.50 8.48
N ILE A 80 -6.92 -2.78 7.49
CA ILE A 80 -5.87 -1.85 7.07
C ILE A 80 -6.47 -0.59 6.43
N LEU A 81 -7.50 -0.74 5.60
CA LEU A 81 -8.20 0.40 5.04
C LEU A 81 -8.88 1.23 6.12
N LEU A 82 -9.58 0.60 7.07
CA LEU A 82 -10.21 1.30 8.19
C LEU A 82 -9.17 2.03 9.06
N ALA A 83 -8.07 1.36 9.41
CA ALA A 83 -7.00 1.97 10.21
C ALA A 83 -6.32 3.15 9.50
N ALA A 84 -6.25 3.12 8.17
CA ALA A 84 -5.71 4.20 7.35
C ALA A 84 -6.74 5.30 7.04
N ASP A 85 -7.96 5.24 7.58
CA ASP A 85 -9.07 6.15 7.27
C ASP A 85 -9.49 6.12 5.79
N PHE A 86 -9.24 4.98 5.14
CA PHE A 86 -9.60 4.71 3.75
C PHE A 86 -10.68 3.63 3.65
N GLY A 87 -11.37 3.25 4.73
CA GLY A 87 -12.35 2.16 4.72
C GLY A 87 -13.73 2.57 4.20
N GLU A 88 -14.17 3.78 4.50
CA GLU A 88 -15.54 4.25 4.25
C GLU A 88 -15.73 4.85 2.85
N ASP A 89 -14.68 5.42 2.27
CA ASP A 89 -14.68 5.97 0.91
C ASP A 89 -13.59 5.29 0.05
N ILE A 90 -14.00 4.78 -1.11
CA ILE A 90 -13.13 4.12 -2.09
C ILE A 90 -12.09 5.10 -2.68
N ASN A 91 -12.40 6.39 -2.71
CA ASN A 91 -11.57 7.44 -3.28
C ASN A 91 -10.77 8.23 -2.23
N ALA A 92 -10.92 7.95 -0.92
CA ALA A 92 -10.24 8.69 0.14
C ALA A 92 -8.71 8.73 -0.03
N HIS A 93 -8.12 7.64 -0.53
CA HIS A 93 -6.69 7.53 -0.79
C HIS A 93 -6.18 8.51 -1.86
N LEU A 94 -7.04 8.94 -2.80
CA LEU A 94 -6.70 9.92 -3.84
C LEU A 94 -6.61 11.35 -3.30
N SER A 95 -7.32 11.62 -2.20
CA SER A 95 -7.33 12.94 -1.54
C SER A 95 -6.28 13.05 -0.43
N TRP A 96 -5.56 11.97 -0.13
CA TRP A 96 -4.54 11.98 0.90
C TRP A 96 -3.26 12.67 0.42
N ASN A 97 -2.90 13.74 1.11
CA ASN A 97 -1.65 14.49 0.90
C ASN A 97 -0.88 14.60 2.23
N PRO A 98 0.20 13.83 2.41
CA PRO A 98 0.99 13.78 3.65
C PRO A 98 1.90 14.99 3.88
#